data_AF-A0A6M0KY63-F1
#
_entry.id   AF-A0A6M0KY63-F1
#
_cell.length_a   1.000
_cell.length_b   1.000
_cell.length_c   1.000
_cell.angle_alpha   90.00
_cell.angle_beta   90.00
_cell.angle_gamma   90.00
#
_symmetry.space_group_name_H-M   'P 1'
#
loop_
_entity.id
_entity.type
_entity.pdbx_description
1 polymer ?
#
loop_
_entity_poly.entity_id
_entity_poly.type
_entity_poly.pdbx_seq_one_letter_code
_entity_poly.pdbx_strand_id
1 'polypeptide(L)'
;KMRSVILDGIVLDDFLPTAISGSLDATVTEDKKLKVEIKAGEWGVMIDSYTPHNLTKLENPTYQFAYANQEVWTLQTDPNYRTIEIEGATSIDPAQTSLPKEWKSLPAYLMADGVFVIKELYKSAKQQHKNEFRLKRQIWLDFDGEGYTISDSINAKISEVRRLEATNILDLASVSLNAKPTLITTLGDTPQKGVELREESLNIEASSRYEGDISLPPASGWDEKFDSVSTTLHLPPAWRLFASFGSDGRGSAWIDKWNLMDIFLVLLLGIAIYQLYGWGWSAPATLFIILLWHESDAPTIIWLFVLVLVALLRVLEEGRLRKVLKVFMTIVVAITVLQVLKFSVQEIRTALYPQLEKEYHNTFNAFSPTLSANMDETDSVVFRKEKSLSYRQRNMPVQEAYVPIKNKVSKSQNQIMQNRIDPNAVVQTGIGKPTWSWNSHQFSWQSAVGSDERLELWLISPALSKILKVLHIIGMLFLLYMFLREFVKTTVPKLNRNGAKVLSILLLLTLSPNTLRADIPSDKILEELKTKLTVAPSCLPHCATIESVEVDIVDNTENYGKTPNYSPTPAKSVISLHSSSEIPLSS
;
A
#
# COMPACT_ATOMS: atom_id res chain seq x y z
N LYS A 1 62.21 47.65 -4.37
CA LYS A 1 63.34 47.05 -3.60
C LYS A 1 62.83 45.73 -3.04
N MET A 2 63.27 44.59 -3.57
CA MET A 2 62.85 43.28 -3.08
C MET A 2 63.51 43.02 -1.72
N ARG A 3 62.77 42.48 -0.77
CA ARG A 3 63.27 42.04 0.53
C ARG A 3 62.95 40.56 0.64
N SER A 4 63.93 39.74 1.03
CA SER A 4 63.66 38.34 1.37
C SER A 4 63.22 38.27 2.83
N VAL A 5 62.12 37.56 3.08
CA VAL A 5 61.56 37.30 4.41
C VAL A 5 61.41 35.78 4.56
N ILE A 6 61.63 35.29 5.77
CA ILE A 6 61.42 33.90 6.14
C ILE A 6 60.20 33.85 7.06
N LEU A 7 59.20 33.09 6.65
CA LEU A 7 57.93 32.88 7.33
C LEU A 7 57.90 31.47 7.93
N ASP A 8 57.64 31.38 9.23
CA ASP A 8 57.48 30.13 9.96
C ASP A 8 56.00 29.76 10.16
N GLY A 9 55.73 28.50 10.49
CA GLY A 9 54.39 27.99 10.77
C GLY A 9 53.48 27.80 9.55
N ILE A 10 53.97 28.02 8.32
CA ILE A 10 53.14 27.90 7.11
C ILE A 10 52.94 26.45 6.65
N VAL A 11 53.97 25.60 6.80
CA VAL A 11 53.84 24.16 6.56
C VAL A 11 53.76 23.48 7.93
N LEU A 12 52.63 22.84 8.21
CA LEU A 12 52.35 22.19 9.49
C LEU A 12 53.26 20.99 9.74
N ASP A 13 53.42 20.63 11.02
CA ASP A 13 54.09 19.40 11.42
C ASP A 13 53.36 18.18 10.84
N ASP A 14 54.11 17.15 10.44
CA ASP A 14 53.59 15.96 9.74
C ASP A 14 52.95 16.18 8.35
N PHE A 15 52.96 17.41 7.82
CA PHE A 15 52.62 17.71 6.43
C PHE A 15 53.86 17.76 5.55
N LEU A 16 53.70 17.27 4.32
CA LEU A 16 54.69 17.26 3.25
C LEU A 16 54.24 18.25 2.16
N PRO A 17 55.03 19.30 1.85
CA PRO A 17 54.68 20.24 0.79
C PRO A 17 54.83 19.58 -0.58
N THR A 18 53.84 19.75 -1.45
CA THR A 18 53.78 19.16 -2.79
C THR A 18 53.88 20.20 -3.89
N ALA A 19 53.30 21.37 -3.70
CA ALA A 19 53.36 22.45 -4.67
C ALA A 19 53.38 23.81 -3.97
N ILE A 20 53.99 24.79 -4.64
CA ILE A 20 53.94 26.20 -4.27
C ILE A 20 53.49 26.95 -5.53
N SER A 21 52.44 27.73 -5.41
CA SER A 21 51.93 28.56 -6.49
C SER A 21 51.71 30.00 -6.02
N GLY A 22 51.88 30.97 -6.90
CA GLY A 22 51.77 32.37 -6.54
C GLY A 22 52.49 33.30 -7.51
N SER A 23 52.38 34.59 -7.23
CA SER A 23 52.97 35.68 -8.02
C SER A 23 54.31 36.18 -7.46
N LEU A 24 54.73 35.66 -6.30
CA LEU A 24 55.99 35.95 -5.66
C LEU A 24 56.95 34.76 -5.78
N ASP A 25 58.24 35.05 -5.87
CA ASP A 25 59.28 34.04 -5.81
C ASP A 25 59.35 33.49 -4.38
N ALA A 26 58.93 32.24 -4.21
CA ALA A 26 58.78 31.56 -2.93
C ALA A 26 59.42 30.16 -2.97
N THR A 27 60.08 29.77 -1.89
CA THR A 27 60.70 28.44 -1.74
C THR A 27 60.58 27.97 -0.30
N VAL A 28 60.23 26.69 -0.10
CA VAL A 28 60.22 26.06 1.21
C VAL A 28 61.64 25.53 1.51
N THR A 29 62.19 25.90 2.67
CA THR A 29 63.51 25.45 3.14
C THR A 29 63.44 24.05 3.75
N GLU A 30 64.58 23.40 3.96
CA GLU A 30 64.65 22.08 4.62
C GLU A 30 63.96 22.06 6.01
N ASP A 31 64.04 23.17 6.75
CA ASP A 31 63.37 23.35 8.04
C ASP A 31 61.85 23.65 7.93
N LYS A 32 61.21 23.35 6.79
CA LYS A 32 59.79 23.64 6.48
C LYS A 32 59.34 25.11 6.58
N LYS A 33 60.28 26.06 6.60
CA LYS A 33 59.99 27.50 6.58
C LYS A 33 59.81 27.99 5.15
N LEU A 34 58.96 29.00 4.97
CA LEU A 34 58.72 29.60 3.66
C LEU A 34 59.63 30.83 3.48
N LYS A 35 60.57 30.78 2.54
CA LYS A 35 61.35 31.93 2.11
C LYS A 35 60.65 32.60 0.93
N VAL A 36 60.25 33.86 1.08
CA VAL A 36 59.55 34.63 0.03
C VAL A 36 60.27 35.94 -0.26
N GLU A 37 60.35 36.33 -1.53
CA GLU A 37 60.76 37.66 -1.93
C GLU A 37 59.56 38.61 -2.05
N ILE A 38 59.40 39.48 -1.06
CA ILE A 38 58.24 40.37 -0.98
C ILE A 38 58.41 41.64 -1.82
N LYS A 39 57.30 42.08 -2.43
CA LYS A 39 57.14 43.33 -3.19
C LYS A 39 55.99 44.15 -2.59
N ALA A 40 55.99 45.46 -2.82
CA ALA A 40 54.88 46.30 -2.36
C ALA A 40 53.57 45.91 -3.09
N GLY A 41 52.44 45.88 -2.37
CA GLY A 41 51.14 45.46 -2.90
C GLY A 41 50.52 44.31 -2.10
N GLU A 42 49.40 43.79 -2.60
CA GLU A 42 48.73 42.59 -2.09
C GLU A 42 49.10 41.41 -2.99
N TRP A 43 49.57 40.32 -2.37
CA TRP A 43 50.08 39.15 -3.07
C TRP A 43 49.63 37.89 -2.35
N GLY A 44 49.24 36.88 -3.13
CA GLY A 44 48.89 35.56 -2.63
C GLY A 44 49.99 34.55 -2.94
N VAL A 45 50.31 33.71 -1.95
CA VAL A 45 51.13 32.51 -2.10
C VAL A 45 50.32 31.34 -1.54
N MET A 46 50.17 30.29 -2.33
CA MET A 46 49.48 29.07 -1.97
C MET A 46 50.49 27.93 -1.89
N ILE A 47 50.39 27.15 -0.81
CA ILE A 47 51.22 25.98 -0.60
C ILE A 47 50.31 24.79 -0.42
N ASP A 48 50.41 23.85 -1.34
CA ASP A 48 49.73 22.58 -1.24
C ASP A 48 50.60 21.64 -0.41
N SER A 49 49.98 20.98 0.55
CA SER A 49 50.64 19.98 1.37
C SER A 49 49.68 18.85 1.71
N TYR A 50 50.23 17.67 1.99
CA TYR A 50 49.45 16.52 2.42
C TYR A 50 50.11 15.82 3.60
N THR A 51 49.30 15.18 4.43
CA THR A 51 49.78 14.28 5.49
C THR A 51 49.35 12.85 5.18
N PRO A 52 50.24 11.85 5.25
CA PRO A 52 49.88 10.44 5.13
C PRO A 52 49.31 9.86 6.43
N HIS A 53 49.32 10.64 7.52
CA HIS A 53 48.87 10.20 8.85
C HIS A 53 47.39 10.51 9.07
N ASN A 54 46.72 9.72 9.91
CA ASN A 54 45.33 10.01 10.27
C ASN A 54 45.26 11.22 11.20
N LEU A 55 44.68 12.30 10.69
CA LEU A 55 44.61 13.57 11.39
C LEU A 55 43.38 13.63 12.30
N THR A 56 43.62 13.55 13.61
CA THR A 56 42.58 13.66 14.66
C THR A 56 42.59 15.00 15.36
N LYS A 57 43.70 15.72 15.28
CA LYS A 57 43.92 16.99 15.97
C LYS A 57 44.91 17.83 15.17
N LEU A 58 44.65 19.14 15.14
CA LEU A 58 45.55 20.14 14.63
C LEU A 58 45.69 21.28 15.65
N GLU A 59 46.92 21.66 15.93
CA GLU A 59 47.23 22.79 16.83
C GLU A 59 47.64 24.00 16.00
N ASN A 60 47.33 25.19 16.51
CA ASN A 60 47.77 26.44 15.90
C ASN A 60 49.31 26.54 16.05
N PRO A 61 50.09 26.63 14.96
CA PRO A 61 51.54 26.70 15.08
C PRO A 61 51.98 28.01 15.75
N THR A 62 53.04 27.93 16.55
CA THR A 62 53.59 29.13 17.20
C THR A 62 54.40 29.94 16.19
N TYR A 63 53.91 31.13 15.86
CA TYR A 63 54.55 32.03 14.92
C TYR A 63 55.59 32.93 15.60
N GLN A 64 56.84 32.96 15.09
CA GLN A 64 57.85 33.94 15.48
C GLN A 64 57.69 35.25 14.71
N PHE A 65 57.12 35.19 13.50
CA PHE A 65 56.74 36.39 12.75
C PHE A 65 55.44 36.98 13.32
N ALA A 66 55.41 38.31 13.51
CA ALA A 66 54.21 39.02 13.99
C ALA A 66 53.16 39.12 12.87
N TYR A 67 52.48 38.01 12.58
CA TYR A 67 51.24 38.04 11.79
C TYR A 67 50.21 38.89 12.56
N ALA A 68 49.36 39.64 11.86
CA ALA A 68 48.18 40.18 12.53
C ALA A 68 47.36 38.96 13.01
N ASN A 69 47.28 38.77 14.34
CA ASN A 69 46.97 37.53 15.08
C ASN A 69 45.58 36.91 14.83
N GLN A 70 45.16 36.71 13.59
CA GLN A 70 43.90 36.07 13.24
C GLN A 70 44.13 35.09 12.10
N GLU A 71 44.10 33.81 12.42
CA GLU A 71 44.15 32.73 11.45
C GLU A 71 42.76 32.12 11.30
N VAL A 72 42.32 31.96 10.05
CA VAL A 72 41.01 31.40 9.73
C VAL A 72 41.22 30.14 8.91
N TRP A 73 40.71 29.02 9.41
CA TRP A 73 40.76 27.73 8.72
C TRP A 73 39.43 27.45 8.04
N THR A 74 39.49 27.01 6.79
CA THR A 74 38.31 26.53 6.08
C THR A 74 38.41 25.04 5.84
N LEU A 75 37.29 24.34 6.01
CA LEU A 75 37.24 22.89 5.90
C LEU A 75 36.32 22.46 4.75
N GLN A 76 36.86 21.68 3.83
CA GLN A 76 36.07 20.94 2.84
C GLN A 76 36.10 19.45 3.19
N THR A 77 34.93 18.83 3.25
CA THR A 77 34.78 17.40 3.56
C THR A 77 34.18 16.65 2.38
N ASP A 78 34.50 15.35 2.28
CA ASP A 78 33.84 14.42 1.36
C ASP A 78 33.20 13.28 2.18
N PRO A 79 31.87 13.33 2.39
CA PRO A 79 31.13 12.36 3.19
C PRO A 79 31.21 10.92 2.65
N ASN A 80 31.57 10.73 1.37
CA ASN A 80 31.73 9.39 0.81
C ASN A 80 32.92 8.66 1.45
N TYR A 81 33.95 9.40 1.87
CA TYR A 81 35.14 8.86 2.52
C TYR A 81 35.02 8.85 4.04
N ARG A 82 34.63 9.96 4.66
CA ARG A 82 34.45 10.03 6.13
C ARG A 82 33.54 11.18 6.53
N THR A 83 32.75 10.97 7.57
CA THR A 83 31.94 12.02 8.19
C THR A 83 32.62 12.44 9.48
N ILE A 84 32.91 13.73 9.61
CA ILE A 84 33.65 14.29 10.74
C ILE A 84 32.86 15.45 11.36
N GLU A 85 33.08 15.66 12.65
CA GLU A 85 32.61 16.80 13.42
C GLU A 85 33.83 17.57 13.95
N ILE A 86 33.77 18.90 13.93
CA ILE A 86 34.85 19.75 14.42
C ILE A 86 34.50 20.27 15.82
N GLU A 87 35.41 20.02 16.76
CA GLU A 87 35.31 20.52 18.14
C GLU A 87 36.53 21.42 18.47
N GLY A 88 36.38 22.31 19.45
CA GLY A 88 37.48 23.13 19.99
C GLY A 88 37.86 24.39 19.19
N ALA A 89 37.31 24.59 17.99
CA ALA A 89 37.49 25.80 17.17
C ALA A 89 36.21 26.65 17.09
N THR A 90 36.35 27.98 16.97
CA THR A 90 35.21 28.89 16.93
C THR A 90 34.70 29.06 15.50
N SER A 91 33.49 28.60 15.20
CA SER A 91 32.87 28.79 13.88
C SER A 91 32.52 30.27 13.63
N ILE A 92 32.82 30.78 12.44
CA ILE A 92 32.56 32.17 12.01
C ILE A 92 31.87 32.20 10.64
N ASP A 93 31.19 33.30 10.33
CA ASP A 93 30.56 33.52 9.02
C ASP A 93 31.63 33.84 7.95
N PRO A 94 31.86 32.97 6.93
CA PRO A 94 32.85 33.20 5.89
C PRO A 94 32.60 34.48 5.07
N ALA A 95 31.35 34.95 4.96
CA ALA A 95 31.00 36.15 4.20
C ALA A 95 31.67 37.41 4.78
N GLN A 96 31.86 37.46 6.10
CA GLN A 96 32.41 38.59 6.85
C GLN A 96 33.95 38.56 6.97
N THR A 97 34.61 37.66 6.24
CA THR A 97 36.08 37.51 6.26
C THR A 97 36.73 38.05 4.98
N SER A 98 38.05 38.21 5.02
CA SER A 98 38.92 38.48 3.87
C SER A 98 39.31 37.21 3.07
N LEU A 99 38.63 36.07 3.31
CA LEU A 99 38.94 34.82 2.60
C LEU A 99 38.74 34.95 1.07
N PRO A 100 39.52 34.21 0.26
CA PRO A 100 39.30 34.09 -1.17
C PRO A 100 37.87 33.66 -1.51
N LYS A 101 37.35 34.10 -2.66
CA LYS A 101 35.95 33.83 -3.07
C LYS A 101 35.59 32.33 -3.04
N GLU A 102 36.52 31.47 -3.44
CA GLU A 102 36.34 30.01 -3.49
C GLU A 102 36.21 29.39 -2.08
N TRP A 103 36.80 30.02 -1.06
CA TRP A 103 36.77 29.52 0.31
C TRP A 103 35.58 30.06 1.10
N LYS A 104 34.93 31.13 0.62
CA LYS A 104 33.72 31.69 1.26
C LYS A 104 32.50 30.76 1.22
N SER A 105 32.51 29.73 0.36
CA SER A 105 31.47 28.69 0.35
C SER A 105 31.73 27.55 1.35
N LEU A 106 32.88 27.54 2.01
CA LEU A 106 33.26 26.50 2.97
C LEU A 106 33.01 26.97 4.41
N PRO A 107 32.70 26.06 5.35
CA PRO A 107 32.74 26.35 6.78
C PRO A 107 34.08 26.95 7.19
N ALA A 108 34.05 28.04 7.96
CA ALA A 108 35.23 28.77 8.42
C ALA A 108 35.31 28.79 9.94
N TYR A 109 36.52 28.65 10.47
CA TYR A 109 36.81 28.56 11.89
C TYR A 109 37.94 29.51 12.25
N LEU A 110 37.73 30.37 13.25
CA LEU A 110 38.76 31.26 13.77
C LEU A 110 39.65 30.50 14.76
N MET A 111 40.95 30.45 14.47
CA MET A 111 41.98 29.86 15.30
C MET A 111 42.61 30.93 16.18
N ALA A 112 42.19 30.96 17.46
CA ALA A 112 42.81 31.80 18.49
C ALA A 112 43.83 30.94 19.28
N ASP A 113 43.44 30.45 20.46
CA ASP A 113 44.22 29.54 21.31
C ASP A 113 43.65 28.10 21.34
N GLY A 114 42.71 27.83 20.41
CA GLY A 114 41.95 26.59 20.35
C GLY A 114 42.67 25.47 19.61
N VAL A 115 42.29 24.24 19.95
CA VAL A 115 42.70 23.04 19.23
C VAL A 115 41.62 22.69 18.21
N PHE A 116 41.99 22.43 16.96
CA PHE A 116 41.07 21.95 15.95
C PHE A 116 40.97 20.43 16.04
N VAL A 117 39.99 19.94 16.80
CA VAL A 117 39.76 18.51 17.00
C VAL A 117 38.85 17.97 15.90
N ILE A 118 39.32 16.95 15.20
CA ILE A 118 38.59 16.25 14.15
C ILE A 118 38.03 14.95 14.74
N LYS A 119 36.75 14.96 15.08
CA LYS A 119 36.05 13.79 15.62
C LYS A 119 35.41 13.01 14.49
N GLU A 120 35.86 11.77 14.31
CA GLU A 120 35.29 10.86 13.31
C GLU A 120 33.95 10.31 13.80
N LEU A 121 32.88 10.59 13.04
CA LEU A 121 31.54 10.04 13.30
C LEU A 121 31.37 8.69 12.59
N TYR A 122 31.75 8.62 11.30
CA TYR A 122 31.66 7.42 10.47
C TYR A 122 32.85 7.31 9.52
N LYS A 123 33.32 6.07 9.29
CA LYS A 123 34.46 5.76 8.42
C LYS A 123 34.14 5.69 6.94
N SER A 124 32.86 5.63 6.56
CA SER A 124 32.40 5.73 5.17
C SER A 124 30.88 5.88 5.09
N ALA A 125 30.37 6.40 3.98
CA ALA A 125 28.93 6.44 3.70
C ALA A 125 28.27 5.05 3.72
N LYS A 126 29.01 3.97 3.45
CA LYS A 126 28.47 2.59 3.49
C LYS A 126 27.99 2.16 4.88
N GLN A 127 28.54 2.73 5.95
CA GLN A 127 28.06 2.49 7.32
C GLN A 127 26.71 3.16 7.64
N GLN A 128 26.16 3.97 6.71
CA GLN A 128 24.85 4.60 6.89
C GLN A 128 23.68 3.76 6.34
N HIS A 129 23.93 2.75 5.50
CA HIS A 129 22.84 1.96 4.93
C HIS A 129 22.29 1.00 5.99
N LYS A 130 21.20 1.40 6.64
CA LYS A 130 20.35 0.52 7.45
C LYS A 130 19.54 -0.37 6.51
N ASN A 131 19.16 -1.57 6.96
CA ASN A 131 18.18 -2.37 6.24
C ASN A 131 16.85 -1.61 6.20
N GLU A 132 16.24 -1.51 5.02
CA GLU A 132 14.90 -0.98 4.84
C GLU A 132 13.94 -2.12 4.52
N PHE A 133 12.87 -2.26 5.29
CA PHE A 133 11.84 -3.27 5.07
C PHE A 133 10.46 -2.62 5.06
N ARG A 134 9.71 -2.81 3.97
CA ARG A 134 8.33 -2.34 3.83
C ARG A 134 7.39 -3.51 3.60
N LEU A 135 6.41 -3.68 4.49
CA LEU A 135 5.46 -4.79 4.46
C LEU A 135 4.08 -4.32 3.98
N LYS A 136 3.57 -4.98 2.95
CA LYS A 136 2.17 -4.97 2.57
C LYS A 136 1.56 -6.33 2.86
N ARG A 137 0.66 -6.37 3.83
CA ARG A 137 0.04 -7.58 4.36
C ARG A 137 -1.44 -7.64 4.01
N GLN A 138 -1.91 -8.82 3.64
CA GLN A 138 -3.32 -9.17 3.57
C GLN A 138 -3.57 -10.28 4.58
N ILE A 139 -4.58 -10.11 5.44
CA ILE A 139 -5.00 -11.12 6.41
C ILE A 139 -6.48 -11.45 6.20
N TRP A 140 -6.82 -12.74 6.17
CA TRP A 140 -8.18 -13.23 6.08
C TRP A 140 -8.52 -13.98 7.37
N LEU A 141 -9.54 -13.53 8.08
CA LEU A 141 -10.09 -14.28 9.21
C LEU A 141 -10.83 -15.51 8.66
N ASP A 142 -10.63 -16.67 9.28
CA ASP A 142 -11.37 -17.86 8.89
C ASP A 142 -12.86 -17.73 9.24
N PHE A 143 -13.70 -18.50 8.54
CA PHE A 143 -15.16 -18.46 8.75
C PHE A 143 -15.58 -18.92 10.16
N ASP A 144 -14.86 -19.88 10.72
CA ASP A 144 -15.02 -20.39 12.09
C ASP A 144 -14.35 -19.50 13.14
N GLY A 145 -13.44 -18.61 12.73
CA GLY A 145 -12.68 -17.73 13.62
C GLY A 145 -11.57 -18.43 14.37
N GLU A 146 -11.03 -19.54 13.85
CA GLU A 146 -9.91 -20.27 14.48
C GLU A 146 -8.54 -19.64 14.20
N GLY A 147 -8.41 -18.83 13.15
CA GLY A 147 -7.14 -18.18 12.82
C GLY A 147 -7.21 -17.21 11.65
N TYR A 148 -6.02 -16.81 11.21
CA TYR A 148 -5.81 -15.98 10.04
C TYR A 148 -4.96 -16.70 8.99
N THR A 149 -5.38 -16.57 7.74
CA THR A 149 -4.51 -16.79 6.59
C THR A 149 -3.84 -15.48 6.20
N ILE A 150 -2.52 -15.47 6.06
CA ILE A 150 -1.72 -14.25 5.85
C ILE A 150 -0.95 -14.36 4.53
N SER A 151 -1.02 -13.30 3.73
CA SER A 151 -0.19 -13.11 2.54
C SER A 151 0.59 -11.82 2.70
N ASP A 152 1.91 -11.93 2.71
CA ASP A 152 2.84 -10.82 2.85
C ASP A 152 3.54 -10.54 1.53
N SER A 153 3.70 -9.25 1.22
CA SER A 153 4.55 -8.73 0.16
C SER A 153 5.50 -7.72 0.79
N ILE A 154 6.79 -8.06 0.82
CA ILE A 154 7.84 -7.29 1.47
C ILE A 154 8.78 -6.75 0.41
N ASN A 155 8.97 -5.43 0.39
CA ASN A 155 10.02 -4.79 -0.37
C ASN A 155 11.19 -4.53 0.58
N ALA A 156 12.33 -5.15 0.31
CA ALA A 156 13.50 -5.10 1.17
C ALA A 156 14.70 -4.46 0.44
N LYS A 157 15.37 -3.50 1.08
CA LYS A 157 16.73 -3.09 0.73
C LYS A 157 17.66 -3.50 1.86
N ILE A 158 18.54 -4.44 1.57
CA ILE A 158 19.35 -5.15 2.55
C ILE A 158 20.77 -4.60 2.50
N SER A 159 21.31 -4.29 3.67
CA SER A 159 22.69 -3.88 3.85
C SER A 159 23.50 -4.96 4.58
N GLU A 160 22.98 -5.46 5.71
CA GLU A 160 23.71 -6.41 6.57
C GLU A 160 22.97 -7.74 6.78
N VAL A 161 21.63 -7.72 6.82
CA VAL A 161 20.82 -8.91 7.20
C VAL A 161 20.92 -10.00 6.15
N ARG A 162 21.32 -11.20 6.57
CA ARG A 162 21.51 -12.36 5.67
C ARG A 162 20.37 -13.35 5.69
N ARG A 163 19.41 -13.19 6.59
CA ARG A 163 18.32 -14.13 6.78
C ARG A 163 17.11 -13.40 7.37
N LEU A 164 15.94 -13.65 6.80
CA LEU A 164 14.67 -13.16 7.33
C LEU A 164 13.92 -14.32 7.98
N GLU A 165 13.58 -14.17 9.26
CA GLU A 165 12.91 -15.21 10.05
C GLU A 165 11.52 -14.77 10.47
N ALA A 166 10.56 -15.70 10.35
CA ALA A 166 9.24 -15.54 10.93
C ALA A 166 9.32 -15.87 12.43
N THR A 167 8.60 -15.09 13.23
CA THR A 167 8.42 -15.38 14.66
C THR A 167 7.65 -16.68 14.85
N ASN A 168 7.76 -17.30 16.03
CA ASN A 168 7.12 -18.59 16.34
C ASN A 168 5.57 -18.57 16.30
N ILE A 169 4.95 -17.39 16.23
CA ILE A 169 3.50 -17.21 16.11
C ILE A 169 3.01 -17.29 14.65
N LEU A 170 3.91 -17.17 13.67
CA LEU A 170 3.60 -17.29 12.24
C LEU A 170 4.13 -18.62 11.72
N ASP A 171 3.22 -19.52 11.35
CA ASP A 171 3.60 -20.74 10.64
C ASP A 171 3.84 -20.41 9.16
N LEU A 172 5.11 -20.22 8.82
CA LEU A 172 5.55 -19.88 7.47
C LEU A 172 5.41 -21.09 6.54
N ALA A 173 4.58 -20.95 5.51
CA ALA A 173 4.20 -22.06 4.61
C ALA A 173 4.88 -21.99 3.23
N SER A 174 5.05 -20.79 2.67
CA SER A 174 5.85 -20.60 1.44
C SER A 174 6.48 -19.22 1.39
N VAL A 175 7.62 -19.14 0.70
CA VAL A 175 8.33 -17.90 0.41
C VAL A 175 8.84 -17.91 -1.03
N SER A 176 8.72 -16.78 -1.70
CA SER A 176 9.37 -16.53 -2.98
C SER A 176 10.20 -15.25 -2.91
N LEU A 177 11.39 -15.27 -3.51
CA LEU A 177 12.28 -14.12 -3.65
C LEU A 177 12.31 -13.74 -5.12
N ASN A 178 11.94 -12.51 -5.46
CA ASN A 178 11.87 -12.01 -6.84
C ASN A 178 11.09 -12.97 -7.77
N ALA A 179 9.92 -13.43 -7.30
CA ALA A 179 9.04 -14.41 -7.96
C ALA A 179 9.64 -15.82 -8.14
N LYS A 180 10.76 -16.15 -7.48
CA LYS A 180 11.36 -17.49 -7.48
C LYS A 180 11.07 -18.19 -6.15
N PRO A 181 10.36 -19.33 -6.14
CA PRO A 181 10.14 -20.12 -4.93
C PRO A 181 11.47 -20.45 -4.25
N THR A 182 11.55 -20.23 -2.95
CA THR A 182 12.77 -20.44 -2.15
C THR A 182 12.47 -21.34 -0.97
N LEU A 183 13.41 -22.24 -0.65
CA LEU A 183 13.26 -23.20 0.43
C LEU A 183 13.23 -22.50 1.80
N ILE A 184 12.20 -22.78 2.59
CA ILE A 184 12.14 -22.39 4.00
C ILE A 184 13.01 -23.36 4.79
N THR A 185 13.96 -22.82 5.53
CA THR A 185 14.85 -23.59 6.41
C THR A 185 14.67 -23.16 7.86
N THR A 186 15.18 -23.95 8.81
CA THR A 186 15.28 -23.60 10.24
C THR A 186 16.75 -23.55 10.64
N LEU A 187 17.10 -22.71 11.61
CA LEU A 187 18.49 -22.57 12.07
C LEU A 187 18.73 -23.41 13.34
N GLY A 188 19.51 -24.49 13.21
CA GLY A 188 19.84 -25.37 14.33
C GLY A 188 18.61 -25.98 14.99
N ASP A 189 18.56 -25.95 16.33
CA ASP A 189 17.45 -26.48 17.13
C ASP A 189 16.31 -25.45 17.34
N THR A 190 16.37 -24.28 16.70
CA THR A 190 15.30 -23.28 16.82
C THR A 190 14.11 -23.66 15.94
N PRO A 191 12.86 -23.49 16.44
CA PRO A 191 11.66 -23.75 15.63
C PRO A 191 11.37 -22.64 14.61
N GLN A 192 12.19 -21.57 14.57
CA GLN A 192 11.97 -20.42 13.69
C GLN A 192 12.27 -20.78 12.24
N LYS A 193 11.26 -20.57 11.41
CA LYS A 193 11.31 -20.78 9.97
C LYS A 193 11.73 -19.48 9.28
N GLY A 194 12.62 -19.57 8.30
CA GLY A 194 13.11 -18.39 7.60
C GLY A 194 13.78 -18.70 6.28
N VAL A 195 14.23 -17.65 5.61
CA VAL A 195 14.84 -17.68 4.28
C VAL A 195 16.14 -16.90 4.25
N GLU A 196 17.14 -17.39 3.53
CA GLU A 196 18.40 -16.66 3.31
C GLU A 196 18.22 -15.52 2.31
N LEU A 197 18.76 -14.35 2.63
CA LEU A 197 18.75 -13.15 1.80
C LEU A 197 20.15 -12.94 1.22
N ARG A 198 20.25 -12.97 -0.12
CA ARG A 198 21.55 -12.92 -0.83
C ARG A 198 21.76 -11.66 -1.68
N GLU A 199 20.68 -10.98 -2.03
CA GLU A 199 20.71 -9.78 -2.89
C GLU A 199 20.41 -8.53 -2.06
N GLU A 200 20.93 -7.37 -2.51
CA GLU A 200 20.72 -6.08 -1.82
C GLU A 200 19.30 -5.54 -1.97
N SER A 201 18.56 -5.94 -3.00
CA SER A 201 17.17 -5.52 -3.23
C SER A 201 16.32 -6.74 -3.54
N LEU A 202 15.32 -7.01 -2.70
CA LEU A 202 14.47 -8.20 -2.81
C LEU A 202 12.99 -7.83 -2.70
N ASN A 203 12.20 -8.41 -3.59
CA ASN A 203 10.76 -8.51 -3.45
C ASN A 203 10.44 -9.89 -2.91
N ILE A 204 9.97 -9.95 -1.66
CA ILE A 204 9.67 -11.19 -0.96
C ILE A 204 8.16 -11.35 -0.90
N GLU A 205 7.64 -12.46 -1.43
CA GLU A 205 6.24 -12.83 -1.19
C GLU A 205 6.20 -14.05 -0.29
N ALA A 206 5.41 -13.98 0.78
CA ALA A 206 5.28 -15.06 1.74
C ALA A 206 3.80 -15.37 2.02
N SER A 207 3.54 -16.64 2.31
CA SER A 207 2.24 -17.08 2.83
C SER A 207 2.44 -17.75 4.18
N SER A 208 1.67 -17.35 5.17
CA SER A 208 1.75 -17.91 6.52
C SER A 208 0.39 -18.11 7.15
N ARG A 209 0.35 -18.98 8.16
CA ARG A 209 -0.83 -19.26 8.98
C ARG A 209 -0.60 -18.71 10.39
N TYR A 210 -1.64 -18.13 10.98
CA TYR A 210 -1.65 -17.68 12.37
C TYR A 210 -2.86 -18.28 13.09
N GLU A 211 -2.62 -18.99 14.18
CA GLU A 211 -3.67 -19.68 14.99
C GLU A 211 -3.62 -19.24 16.46
N GLY A 212 -3.09 -18.03 16.71
CA GLY A 212 -3.10 -17.40 18.03
C GLY A 212 -4.44 -16.73 18.36
N ASP A 213 -4.41 -15.78 19.30
CA ASP A 213 -5.59 -14.99 19.64
C ASP A 213 -6.00 -14.10 18.45
N ILE A 214 -7.17 -14.39 17.87
CA ILE A 214 -7.71 -13.62 16.73
C ILE A 214 -7.92 -12.14 17.04
N SER A 215 -7.99 -11.77 18.31
CA SER A 215 -8.12 -10.39 18.78
C SER A 215 -6.78 -9.65 18.82
N LEU A 216 -5.66 -10.36 18.71
CA LEU A 216 -4.31 -9.82 18.83
C LEU A 216 -3.35 -10.34 17.74
N PRO A 217 -3.71 -10.25 16.43
CA PRO A 217 -2.78 -10.61 15.37
C PRO A 217 -1.51 -9.73 15.39
N PRO A 218 -0.36 -10.26 14.97
CA PRO A 218 0.88 -9.50 14.92
C PRO A 218 0.82 -8.43 13.83
N ALA A 219 1.39 -7.25 14.12
CA ALA A 219 1.54 -6.20 13.12
C ALA A 219 2.49 -6.66 11.99
N SER A 220 3.69 -7.16 12.36
CA SER A 220 4.68 -7.72 11.43
C SER A 220 4.80 -9.25 11.57
N GLY A 221 5.06 -9.78 12.76
CA GLY A 221 5.31 -11.22 12.98
C GLY A 221 6.61 -11.75 12.36
N TRP A 222 7.47 -10.85 11.88
CA TRP A 222 8.82 -11.13 11.41
C TRP A 222 9.82 -10.64 12.47
N ASP A 223 10.99 -11.27 12.57
CA ASP A 223 11.99 -10.92 13.60
C ASP A 223 12.75 -9.61 13.30
N GLU A 224 12.67 -9.15 12.05
CA GLU A 224 13.22 -7.87 11.60
C GLU A 224 12.29 -6.69 11.85
N LYS A 225 12.87 -5.49 11.97
CA LYS A 225 12.12 -4.23 12.10
C LYS A 225 11.69 -3.72 10.73
N PHE A 226 10.42 -3.35 10.60
CA PHE A 226 9.85 -2.79 9.37
C PHE A 226 9.68 -1.29 9.49
N ASP A 227 10.11 -0.52 8.49
CA ASP A 227 9.96 0.94 8.48
C ASP A 227 8.52 1.37 8.22
N SER A 228 7.73 0.52 7.55
CA SER A 228 6.31 0.73 7.35
C SER A 228 5.57 -0.59 7.18
N VAL A 229 4.39 -0.69 7.77
CA VAL A 229 3.49 -1.83 7.61
C VAL A 229 2.12 -1.34 7.15
N SER A 230 1.56 -1.99 6.13
CA SER A 230 0.20 -1.76 5.65
C SER A 230 -0.55 -3.09 5.64
N THR A 231 -1.57 -3.21 6.49
CA THR A 231 -2.36 -4.44 6.65
C THR A 231 -3.78 -4.23 6.14
N THR A 232 -4.28 -5.13 5.31
CA THR A 232 -5.71 -5.22 4.97
C THR A 232 -6.31 -6.46 5.62
N LEU A 233 -7.25 -6.27 6.52
CA LEU A 233 -8.04 -7.31 7.16
C LEU A 233 -9.30 -7.59 6.36
N HIS A 234 -9.49 -8.83 5.96
CA HIS A 234 -10.71 -9.33 5.33
C HIS A 234 -11.50 -10.15 6.35
N LEU A 235 -12.72 -9.71 6.64
CA LEU A 235 -13.65 -10.40 7.51
C LEU A 235 -14.67 -11.20 6.69
N PRO A 236 -14.93 -12.47 7.05
CA PRO A 236 -15.96 -13.26 6.40
C PRO A 236 -17.36 -12.73 6.78
N PRO A 237 -18.42 -13.22 6.10
CA PRO A 237 -19.79 -12.83 6.41
C PRO A 237 -20.14 -12.99 7.89
N ALA A 238 -21.00 -12.12 8.41
CA ALA A 238 -21.40 -12.05 9.82
C ALA A 238 -20.33 -11.59 10.82
N TRP A 239 -19.06 -11.51 10.43
CA TRP A 239 -18.02 -10.93 11.28
C TRP A 239 -17.96 -9.42 11.07
N ARG A 240 -17.83 -8.66 12.16
CA ARG A 240 -17.75 -7.20 12.13
C ARG A 240 -16.65 -6.70 13.05
N LEU A 241 -15.98 -5.63 12.63
CA LEU A 241 -14.99 -4.93 13.44
C LEU A 241 -15.68 -3.86 14.28
N PHE A 242 -15.69 -4.04 15.61
CA PHE A 242 -16.26 -3.08 16.55
C PHE A 242 -15.28 -1.95 16.86
N ALA A 243 -14.04 -2.30 17.23
CA ALA A 243 -12.96 -1.37 17.51
C ALA A 243 -11.62 -1.97 17.08
N SER A 244 -10.62 -1.11 16.88
CA SER A 244 -9.25 -1.51 16.59
C SER A 244 -8.26 -0.56 17.26
N PHE A 245 -7.17 -1.09 17.80
CA PHE A 245 -6.11 -0.31 18.46
C PHE A 245 -4.73 -0.79 18.03
N GLY A 246 -3.73 0.07 18.19
CA GLY A 246 -2.33 -0.25 17.91
C GLY A 246 -1.83 0.16 16.51
N SER A 247 -2.67 0.73 15.64
CA SER A 247 -2.24 1.32 14.35
C SER A 247 -2.26 2.85 14.36
N ASP A 248 -1.41 3.49 13.57
CA ASP A 248 -1.28 4.97 13.52
C ASP A 248 -2.43 5.67 12.77
N GLY A 249 -3.12 4.95 11.88
CA GLY A 249 -4.20 5.50 11.05
C GLY A 249 -5.58 5.49 11.71
N ARG A 250 -6.49 6.34 11.22
CA ARG A 250 -7.92 6.25 11.57
C ARG A 250 -8.49 4.98 10.94
N GLY A 251 -8.93 4.05 11.78
CA GLY A 251 -9.50 2.79 11.34
C GLY A 251 -10.87 2.95 10.67
N SER A 252 -11.42 1.81 10.27
CA SER A 252 -12.76 1.69 9.67
C SER A 252 -13.70 0.84 10.53
N ALA A 253 -13.36 0.67 11.81
CA ALA A 253 -14.17 -0.04 12.78
C ALA A 253 -15.48 0.73 13.07
N TRP A 254 -16.46 0.07 13.69
CA TRP A 254 -17.72 0.73 14.06
C TRP A 254 -17.48 1.96 14.95
N ILE A 255 -16.56 1.89 15.92
CA ILE A 255 -16.24 3.00 16.81
C ILE A 255 -15.60 4.19 16.06
N ASP A 256 -14.78 3.92 15.05
CA ASP A 256 -14.04 4.95 14.31
C ASP A 256 -14.94 5.79 13.39
N LYS A 257 -16.12 5.26 13.05
CA LYS A 257 -17.12 5.91 12.21
C LYS A 257 -17.80 7.09 12.89
N TRP A 258 -17.86 7.09 14.23
CA TRP A 258 -18.47 8.17 14.98
C TRP A 258 -17.68 9.47 14.78
N ASN A 259 -18.39 10.52 14.38
CA ASN A 259 -17.86 11.87 14.34
C ASN A 259 -18.66 12.80 15.27
N LEU A 260 -18.22 14.06 15.39
CA LEU A 260 -18.87 15.04 16.26
C LEU A 260 -20.34 15.32 15.85
N MET A 261 -20.63 15.30 14.55
CA MET A 261 -21.99 15.50 14.03
C MET A 261 -22.90 14.33 14.41
N ASP A 262 -22.41 13.09 14.31
CA ASP A 262 -23.17 11.89 14.68
C ASP A 262 -23.58 11.95 16.15
N ILE A 263 -22.62 12.23 17.03
CA ILE A 263 -22.87 12.36 18.47
C ILE A 263 -23.88 13.49 18.74
N PHE A 264 -23.72 14.64 18.07
CA PHE A 264 -24.65 15.75 18.20
C PHE A 264 -26.07 15.38 17.76
N LEU A 265 -26.23 14.71 16.61
CA LEU A 265 -27.54 14.32 16.09
C LEU A 265 -28.24 13.27 16.97
N VAL A 266 -27.50 12.27 17.46
CA VAL A 266 -28.03 11.27 18.38
C VAL A 266 -28.47 11.91 19.69
N LEU A 267 -27.69 12.84 20.23
CA LEU A 267 -28.03 13.60 21.44
C LEU A 267 -29.26 14.50 21.20
N LEU A 268 -29.32 15.19 20.06
CA LEU A 268 -30.47 16.01 19.67
C LEU A 268 -31.74 15.17 19.57
N LEU A 269 -31.69 14.01 18.93
CA LEU A 269 -32.81 13.08 18.85
C LEU A 269 -33.24 12.60 20.24
N GLY A 270 -32.29 12.20 21.08
CA GLY A 270 -32.56 11.74 22.45
C GLY A 270 -33.24 12.82 23.30
N ILE A 271 -32.75 14.06 23.25
CA ILE A 271 -33.33 15.22 23.95
C ILE A 271 -34.71 15.57 23.38
N ALA A 272 -34.87 15.58 22.06
CA ALA A 272 -36.16 15.83 21.42
C ALA A 272 -37.21 14.79 21.83
N ILE A 273 -36.84 13.51 21.86
CA ILE A 273 -37.71 12.44 22.35
C ILE A 273 -37.99 12.62 23.85
N TYR A 274 -37.01 13.03 24.64
CA TYR A 274 -37.21 13.32 26.07
C TYR A 274 -38.23 14.43 26.29
N GLN A 275 -38.10 15.54 25.57
CA GLN A 275 -39.03 16.67 25.69
C GLN A 275 -40.45 16.32 25.21
N LEU A 276 -40.56 15.45 24.19
CA LEU A 276 -41.87 15.09 23.61
C LEU A 276 -42.55 13.91 24.33
N TYR A 277 -41.81 12.93 24.81
CA TYR A 277 -42.38 11.66 25.32
C TYR A 277 -41.97 11.35 26.77
N GLY A 278 -41.03 12.10 27.34
CA GLY A 278 -40.50 11.88 28.68
C GLY A 278 -39.44 10.78 28.76
N TRP A 279 -38.92 10.56 29.98
CA TRP A 279 -37.79 9.67 30.23
C TRP A 279 -38.04 8.21 29.84
N GLY A 280 -39.23 7.68 30.13
CA GLY A 280 -39.57 6.26 29.88
C GLY A 280 -39.49 5.84 28.41
N TRP A 281 -39.62 6.79 27.48
CA TRP A 281 -39.46 6.55 26.04
C TRP A 281 -38.08 6.96 25.53
N SER A 282 -37.54 8.07 26.04
CA SER A 282 -36.25 8.60 25.58
C SER A 282 -35.07 7.67 25.88
N ALA A 283 -34.99 7.08 27.08
CA ALA A 283 -33.88 6.20 27.42
C ALA A 283 -33.75 4.98 26.48
N PRO A 284 -34.80 4.15 26.28
CA PRO A 284 -34.72 3.03 25.33
C PRO A 284 -34.59 3.51 23.88
N ALA A 285 -35.25 4.60 23.48
CA ALA A 285 -35.15 5.11 22.11
C ALA A 285 -33.72 5.56 21.77
N THR A 286 -33.06 6.30 22.67
CA THR A 286 -31.67 6.74 22.49
C THR A 286 -30.73 5.56 22.38
N LEU A 287 -30.90 4.52 23.22
CA LEU A 287 -30.11 3.30 23.13
C LEU A 287 -30.26 2.62 21.76
N PHE A 288 -31.48 2.48 21.25
CA PHE A 288 -31.71 1.91 19.92
C PHE A 288 -31.18 2.79 18.79
N ILE A 289 -31.28 4.12 18.91
CA ILE A 289 -30.69 5.04 17.94
C ILE A 289 -29.17 4.87 17.88
N ILE A 290 -28.49 4.74 19.03
CA ILE A 290 -27.04 4.49 19.08
C ILE A 290 -26.67 3.20 18.34
N LEU A 291 -27.42 2.11 18.59
CA LEU A 291 -27.19 0.82 17.93
C LEU A 291 -27.41 0.89 16.42
N LEU A 292 -28.46 1.60 15.99
CA LEU A 292 -28.86 1.70 14.57
C LEU A 292 -28.05 2.73 13.76
N TRP A 293 -27.31 3.65 14.41
CA TRP A 293 -26.78 4.85 13.76
C TRP A 293 -25.86 4.58 12.56
N HIS A 294 -24.92 3.64 12.71
CA HIS A 294 -23.95 3.27 11.68
C HIS A 294 -24.28 1.95 10.97
N GLU A 295 -25.49 1.44 11.15
CA GLU A 295 -25.96 0.25 10.44
C GLU A 295 -26.33 0.59 8.99
N SER A 296 -25.92 -0.25 8.03
CA SER A 296 -26.25 -0.04 6.62
C SER A 296 -27.76 -0.09 6.40
N ASP A 297 -28.29 0.81 5.57
CA ASP A 297 -29.71 0.92 5.22
C ASP A 297 -30.68 1.24 6.38
N ALA A 298 -30.20 1.51 7.60
CA ALA A 298 -31.06 1.93 8.69
C ALA A 298 -31.58 3.37 8.46
N PRO A 299 -32.91 3.60 8.34
CA PRO A 299 -33.48 4.93 8.15
C PRO A 299 -33.46 5.79 9.42
N THR A 300 -32.28 6.07 9.99
CA THR A 300 -32.17 6.81 11.26
C THR A 300 -32.49 8.30 11.13
N ILE A 301 -32.10 8.93 10.01
CA ILE A 301 -32.32 10.35 9.75
C ILE A 301 -33.82 10.70 9.63
N ILE A 302 -34.66 9.76 9.19
CA ILE A 302 -36.10 10.01 9.02
C ILE A 302 -36.77 10.39 10.36
N TRP A 303 -36.24 9.88 11.48
CA TRP A 303 -36.76 10.17 12.80
C TRP A 303 -36.64 11.64 13.18
N LEU A 304 -35.62 12.34 12.67
CA LEU A 304 -35.47 13.78 12.87
C LEU A 304 -36.64 14.53 12.22
N PHE A 305 -36.95 14.21 10.96
CA PHE A 305 -38.09 14.80 10.25
C PHE A 305 -39.43 14.49 10.93
N VAL A 306 -39.61 13.24 11.37
CA VAL A 306 -40.80 12.81 12.11
C VAL A 306 -40.94 13.61 13.41
N LEU A 307 -39.87 13.77 14.19
CA LEU A 307 -39.89 14.54 15.45
C LEU A 307 -40.21 16.02 15.23
N VAL A 308 -39.61 16.63 14.20
CA VAL A 308 -39.91 18.03 13.83
C VAL A 308 -41.39 18.17 13.50
N LEU A 309 -41.96 17.29 12.68
CA LEU A 309 -43.38 17.35 12.34
C LEU A 309 -44.30 17.13 13.54
N VAL A 310 -43.96 16.21 14.44
CA VAL A 310 -44.69 15.99 15.69
C VAL A 310 -44.65 17.24 16.57
N ALA A 311 -43.48 17.88 16.71
CA ALA A 311 -43.32 19.11 17.47
C ALA A 311 -44.16 20.25 16.89
N LEU A 312 -44.12 20.47 15.56
CA LEU A 312 -44.96 21.49 14.90
C LEU A 312 -46.46 21.22 15.12
N LEU A 313 -46.91 19.96 14.99
CA LEU A 313 -48.33 19.60 15.14
C LEU A 313 -48.86 19.73 16.58
N ARG A 314 -47.96 19.70 17.58
CA ARG A 314 -48.31 19.93 18.99
C ARG A 314 -48.43 21.41 19.34
N VAL A 315 -47.66 22.28 18.68
CA VAL A 315 -47.69 23.74 18.92
C VAL A 315 -48.76 24.45 18.09
N LEU A 316 -49.07 23.97 16.88
CA LEU A 316 -50.05 24.63 16.01
C LEU A 316 -51.50 24.45 16.47
N GLU A 317 -52.23 25.55 16.47
CA GLU A 317 -53.69 25.60 16.64
C GLU A 317 -54.45 25.05 15.42
N GLU A 318 -55.75 24.79 15.57
CA GLU A 318 -56.58 24.27 14.48
C GLU A 318 -56.71 25.29 13.34
N GLY A 319 -56.15 24.95 12.17
CA GLY A 319 -56.18 25.81 10.99
C GLY A 319 -55.82 25.08 9.69
N ARG A 320 -55.77 25.81 8.57
CA ARG A 320 -55.41 25.26 7.24
C ARG A 320 -53.99 24.69 7.23
N LEU A 321 -53.04 25.37 7.87
CA LEU A 321 -51.64 24.93 7.98
C LEU A 321 -51.52 23.59 8.74
N ARG A 322 -52.27 23.44 9.84
CA ARG A 322 -52.30 22.17 10.60
C ARG A 322 -52.88 21.02 9.76
N LYS A 323 -53.87 21.28 8.91
CA LYS A 323 -54.40 20.27 7.96
C LYS A 323 -53.35 19.85 6.92
N VAL A 324 -52.62 20.81 6.34
CA VAL A 324 -51.53 20.52 5.38
C VAL A 324 -50.42 19.70 6.03
N LEU A 325 -49.99 20.08 7.25
CA LEU A 325 -48.98 19.34 8.01
C LEU A 325 -49.45 17.93 8.38
N LYS A 326 -50.74 17.70 8.66
CA LYS A 326 -51.29 16.34 8.87
C LYS A 326 -51.20 15.48 7.61
N VAL A 327 -51.48 16.04 6.43
CA VAL A 327 -51.30 15.32 5.15
C VAL A 327 -49.83 14.98 4.93
N PHE A 328 -48.94 15.95 5.14
CA PHE A 328 -47.50 15.75 5.00
C PHE A 328 -46.98 14.69 5.98
N MET A 329 -47.38 14.75 7.25
CA MET A 329 -47.08 13.73 8.26
C MET A 329 -47.58 12.34 7.84
N THR A 330 -48.75 12.25 7.20
CA THR A 330 -49.27 10.97 6.69
C THR A 330 -48.37 10.39 5.61
N ILE A 331 -47.88 11.22 4.68
CA ILE A 331 -46.93 10.82 3.63
C ILE A 331 -45.61 10.37 4.27
N VAL A 332 -45.06 11.15 5.21
CA VAL A 332 -43.81 10.82 5.89
C VAL A 332 -43.94 9.50 6.65
N VAL A 333 -45.02 9.29 7.42
CA VAL A 333 -45.28 8.02 8.12
C VAL A 333 -45.38 6.85 7.15
N ALA A 334 -46.05 7.01 6.00
CA ALA A 334 -46.12 5.96 4.98
C ALA A 334 -44.72 5.60 4.44
N ILE A 335 -43.88 6.60 4.16
CA ILE A 335 -42.49 6.40 3.74
C ILE A 335 -41.68 5.73 4.85
N THR A 336 -41.82 6.17 6.10
CA THR A 336 -41.14 5.56 7.25
C THR A 336 -41.52 4.09 7.39
N VAL A 337 -42.80 3.74 7.30
CA VAL A 337 -43.26 2.34 7.38
C VAL A 337 -42.62 1.50 6.27
N LEU A 338 -42.57 2.00 5.05
CA LEU A 338 -41.94 1.30 3.92
C LEU A 338 -40.43 1.12 4.13
N GLN A 339 -39.73 2.14 4.61
CA GLN A 339 -38.29 2.06 4.89
C GLN A 339 -37.98 1.10 6.04
N VAL A 340 -38.78 1.15 7.13
CA VAL A 340 -38.66 0.21 8.25
C VAL A 340 -38.92 -1.23 7.79
N LEU A 341 -39.90 -1.45 6.93
CA LEU A 341 -40.18 -2.78 6.36
C LEU A 341 -38.99 -3.27 5.52
N LYS A 342 -38.48 -2.43 4.60
CA LYS A 342 -37.31 -2.75 3.77
C LYS A 342 -36.10 -3.12 4.64
N PHE A 343 -35.79 -2.29 5.63
CA PHE A 343 -34.71 -2.52 6.59
C PHE A 343 -34.90 -3.84 7.35
N SER A 344 -36.11 -4.08 7.89
CA SER A 344 -36.40 -5.28 8.68
C SER A 344 -36.25 -6.56 7.85
N VAL A 345 -36.71 -6.55 6.59
CA VAL A 345 -36.53 -7.70 5.69
C VAL A 345 -35.05 -7.98 5.44
N GLN A 346 -34.25 -6.94 5.22
CA GLN A 346 -32.81 -7.07 5.00
C GLN A 346 -32.07 -7.58 6.24
N GLU A 347 -32.39 -7.06 7.43
CA GLU A 347 -31.82 -7.54 8.70
C GLU A 347 -32.19 -9.00 8.97
N ILE A 348 -33.46 -9.40 8.75
CA ILE A 348 -33.90 -10.80 8.90
C ILE A 348 -33.14 -11.70 7.92
N ARG A 349 -33.09 -11.31 6.65
CA ARG A 349 -32.41 -12.08 5.59
C ARG A 349 -30.95 -12.30 5.94
N THR A 350 -30.26 -11.25 6.35
CA THR A 350 -28.82 -11.31 6.63
C THR A 350 -28.51 -11.85 8.03
N ALA A 351 -29.50 -11.94 8.93
CA ALA A 351 -29.38 -12.69 10.19
C ALA A 351 -29.48 -14.20 9.96
N LEU A 352 -30.38 -14.64 9.08
CA LEU A 352 -30.55 -16.05 8.71
C LEU A 352 -29.48 -16.53 7.74
N TYR A 353 -29.14 -15.69 6.76
CA TYR A 353 -28.19 -15.98 5.68
C TYR A 353 -27.13 -14.88 5.58
N PRO A 354 -26.12 -14.89 6.46
CA PRO A 354 -25.10 -13.84 6.47
C PRO A 354 -24.32 -13.69 5.17
N GLN A 355 -24.21 -14.76 4.38
CA GLN A 355 -23.61 -14.72 3.04
C GLN A 355 -24.30 -13.71 2.08
N LEU A 356 -25.51 -13.24 2.42
CA LEU A 356 -26.27 -12.25 1.66
C LEU A 356 -26.07 -10.80 2.16
N GLU A 357 -25.16 -10.56 3.13
CA GLU A 357 -24.88 -9.22 3.67
C GLU A 357 -24.43 -8.20 2.61
N LYS A 358 -23.74 -8.67 1.58
CA LYS A 358 -23.45 -7.87 0.38
C LYS A 358 -24.09 -8.55 -0.82
N GLU A 359 -24.94 -7.79 -1.51
CA GLU A 359 -25.20 -8.07 -2.91
C GLU A 359 -23.82 -7.97 -3.60
N TYR A 360 -23.40 -9.03 -4.30
CA TYR A 360 -22.16 -9.05 -5.06
C TYR A 360 -22.30 -7.98 -6.16
N HIS A 361 -22.08 -6.72 -5.79
CA HIS A 361 -21.69 -5.68 -6.72
C HIS A 361 -20.31 -6.12 -7.16
N ASN A 362 -20.29 -6.98 -8.17
CA ASN A 362 -19.33 -6.88 -9.23
C ASN A 362 -19.27 -5.39 -9.58
N THR A 363 -18.38 -4.66 -8.95
CA THR A 363 -17.60 -3.65 -9.61
C THR A 363 -16.82 -4.37 -10.70
N PHE A 364 -17.55 -4.84 -11.74
CA PHE A 364 -17.10 -4.55 -13.08
C PHE A 364 -17.01 -3.02 -13.10
N ASN A 365 -15.86 -2.53 -12.65
CA ASN A 365 -15.31 -1.30 -13.16
C ASN A 365 -15.37 -1.50 -14.67
N ALA A 366 -16.40 -0.92 -15.28
CA ALA A 366 -16.32 -0.58 -16.68
C ALA A 366 -14.98 0.13 -16.79
N PHE A 367 -14.01 -0.54 -17.39
CA PHE A 367 -12.75 0.02 -17.82
C PHE A 367 -13.13 1.28 -18.60
N SER A 368 -13.15 2.41 -17.90
CA SER A 368 -13.04 3.70 -18.51
C SER A 368 -11.53 3.87 -18.58
N PRO A 369 -10.89 3.67 -19.74
CA PRO A 369 -9.50 4.04 -19.89
C PRO A 369 -9.48 5.56 -19.80
N THR A 370 -9.43 6.07 -18.57
CA THR A 370 -8.96 7.42 -18.34
C THR A 370 -7.48 7.34 -18.63
N LEU A 371 -7.11 7.83 -19.81
CA LEU A 371 -5.74 8.19 -20.17
C LEU A 371 -5.26 9.24 -19.18
N SER A 372 -4.87 8.81 -17.99
CA SER A 372 -4.02 9.57 -17.09
C SER A 372 -2.60 9.42 -17.62
N ALA A 373 -2.26 10.27 -18.59
CA ALA A 373 -0.89 10.50 -19.01
C ALA A 373 -0.16 11.27 -17.90
N ASN A 374 0.37 10.53 -16.93
CA ASN A 374 1.57 10.91 -16.19
C ASN A 374 2.49 9.70 -16.28
N MET A 375 3.25 9.63 -17.37
CA MET A 375 4.42 8.77 -17.46
C MET A 375 5.63 9.68 -17.38
N ASP A 376 6.41 9.46 -16.34
CA ASP A 376 7.81 9.82 -16.27
C ASP A 376 8.51 9.33 -17.54
N GLU A 377 9.24 10.27 -18.13
CA GLU A 377 10.10 10.08 -19.28
C GLU A 377 11.34 9.32 -18.82
N THR A 378 11.46 8.04 -19.18
CA THR A 378 12.76 7.41 -19.50
C THR A 378 12.55 6.03 -20.15
N ASP A 379 13.16 5.89 -21.32
CA ASP A 379 13.46 4.65 -22.06
C ASP A 379 12.37 3.60 -22.25
N SER A 380 11.67 3.69 -23.39
CA SER A 380 11.40 2.49 -24.18
C SER A 380 11.33 2.81 -25.68
N VAL A 381 12.19 2.12 -26.42
CA VAL A 381 12.29 2.11 -27.87
C VAL A 381 11.02 1.49 -28.44
N VAL A 382 10.18 2.30 -29.10
CA VAL A 382 9.04 1.80 -29.89
C VAL A 382 9.26 2.14 -31.36
N PHE A 383 9.31 1.07 -32.16
CA PHE A 383 9.28 1.07 -33.61
C PHE A 383 8.17 1.98 -34.16
N ARG A 384 8.57 3.12 -34.72
CA ARG A 384 7.69 3.97 -35.51
C ARG A 384 7.59 3.41 -36.93
N LYS A 385 6.46 2.78 -37.25
CA LYS A 385 6.06 2.46 -38.62
C LYS A 385 5.79 3.76 -39.37
N GLU A 386 6.81 4.30 -40.04
CA GLU A 386 6.65 5.48 -40.88
C GLU A 386 5.83 5.15 -42.13
N LYS A 387 4.69 5.85 -42.23
CA LYS A 387 3.92 6.01 -43.46
C LYS A 387 4.80 6.68 -44.51
N SER A 388 4.78 6.08 -45.70
CA SER A 388 5.35 6.57 -46.94
C SER A 388 5.11 8.07 -47.17
N LEU A 389 6.21 8.82 -47.27
CA LEU A 389 6.25 10.12 -47.91
C LEU A 389 7.03 9.99 -49.21
N SER A 390 6.31 10.30 -50.29
CA SER A 390 6.81 10.43 -51.65
C SER A 390 7.94 11.45 -51.74
N TYR A 391 9.09 11.06 -52.29
CA TYR A 391 9.94 12.00 -53.02
C TYR A 391 10.35 11.46 -54.38
N ARG A 392 10.17 12.40 -55.31
CA ARG A 392 10.41 12.44 -56.74
C ARG A 392 11.85 12.07 -57.09
N GLN A 393 11.96 11.04 -57.93
CA GLN A 393 13.01 10.66 -58.85
C GLN A 393 14.12 11.70 -59.14
N ARG A 394 15.38 11.28 -58.97
CA ARG A 394 16.51 11.82 -59.74
C ARG A 394 17.43 10.66 -60.14
N ASN A 395 17.56 10.47 -61.45
CA ASN A 395 18.31 9.40 -62.09
C ASN A 395 19.82 9.56 -61.87
N MET A 396 20.49 8.47 -61.47
CA MET A 396 21.90 8.22 -61.79
C MET A 396 22.07 6.73 -62.11
N PRO A 397 22.80 6.36 -63.17
CA PRO A 397 23.07 4.97 -63.50
C PRO A 397 24.26 4.48 -62.67
N VAL A 398 24.06 3.44 -61.86
CA VAL A 398 25.16 2.74 -61.19
C VAL A 398 25.23 1.34 -61.77
N GLN A 399 26.36 1.06 -62.42
CA GLN A 399 26.74 -0.23 -62.97
C GLN A 399 26.80 -1.29 -61.86
N GLU A 400 26.23 -2.46 -62.16
CA GLU A 400 26.34 -3.65 -61.33
C GLU A 400 27.81 -4.10 -61.24
N ALA A 401 28.42 -3.92 -60.07
CA ALA A 401 29.65 -4.60 -59.69
C ALA A 401 29.32 -5.67 -58.64
N TYR A 402 29.33 -6.92 -59.10
CA TYR A 402 29.20 -8.10 -58.27
C TYR A 402 30.46 -8.26 -57.39
N VAL A 403 30.30 -8.13 -56.06
CA VAL A 403 31.36 -8.47 -55.08
C VAL A 403 30.88 -9.66 -54.25
N PRO A 404 31.49 -10.85 -54.35
CA PRO A 404 31.11 -12.00 -53.53
C PRO A 404 31.64 -11.83 -52.10
N ILE A 405 30.73 -11.60 -51.14
CA ILE A 405 31.05 -11.63 -49.71
C ILE A 405 31.18 -13.09 -49.27
N LYS A 406 32.40 -13.49 -48.95
CA LYS A 406 32.71 -14.74 -48.24
C LYS A 406 32.20 -14.65 -46.80
N ASN A 407 31.11 -15.35 -46.49
CA ASN A 407 30.66 -15.55 -45.12
C ASN A 407 31.65 -16.46 -44.38
N LYS A 408 32.50 -15.88 -43.52
CA LYS A 408 33.13 -16.60 -42.42
C LYS A 408 32.07 -16.84 -41.35
N VAL A 409 31.60 -18.07 -41.26
CA VAL A 409 30.78 -18.54 -40.14
C VAL A 409 31.67 -18.53 -38.89
N SER A 410 31.50 -17.51 -38.05
CA SER A 410 31.94 -17.55 -36.66
C SER A 410 31.09 -18.58 -35.93
N LYS A 411 31.73 -19.66 -35.46
CA LYS A 411 31.15 -20.58 -34.47
C LYS A 411 30.76 -19.79 -33.22
N SER A 412 29.51 -19.35 -33.13
CA SER A 412 28.93 -19.05 -31.82
C SER A 412 28.77 -20.39 -31.13
N GLN A 413 29.42 -20.54 -29.97
CA GLN A 413 29.20 -21.65 -29.08
C GLN A 413 27.70 -21.70 -28.76
N ASN A 414 27.02 -22.70 -29.32
CA ASN A 414 25.81 -23.24 -28.73
C ASN A 414 26.21 -23.78 -27.35
N GLN A 415 26.22 -22.92 -26.34
CA GLN A 415 26.00 -23.35 -24.98
C GLN A 415 24.59 -23.93 -24.98
N ILE A 416 24.52 -25.25 -25.10
CA ILE A 416 23.38 -26.04 -24.71
C ILE A 416 23.08 -25.59 -23.27
N MET A 417 22.03 -24.78 -23.11
CA MET A 417 21.41 -24.58 -21.81
C MET A 417 20.90 -25.95 -21.38
N GLN A 418 21.76 -26.69 -20.67
CA GLN A 418 21.32 -27.79 -19.84
C GLN A 418 20.48 -27.14 -18.75
N ASN A 419 19.17 -27.08 -18.98
CA ASN A 419 18.17 -27.01 -17.92
C ASN A 419 18.45 -28.19 -16.98
N ARG A 420 19.34 -27.99 -16.02
CA ARG A 420 19.43 -28.83 -14.84
C ARG A 420 18.27 -28.43 -13.95
N ILE A 421 17.07 -28.88 -14.33
CA ILE A 421 15.97 -28.99 -13.38
C ILE A 421 16.47 -30.02 -12.38
N ASP A 422 16.78 -29.59 -11.15
CA ASP A 422 17.14 -30.50 -10.07
C ASP A 422 15.92 -31.40 -9.81
N PRO A 423 16.01 -32.72 -10.04
CA PRO A 423 14.90 -33.64 -9.83
C PRO A 423 14.43 -33.68 -8.36
N ASN A 424 15.23 -33.14 -7.43
CA ASN A 424 14.93 -33.03 -6.01
C ASN A 424 14.53 -31.61 -5.58
N ALA A 425 14.27 -30.69 -6.50
CA ALA A 425 13.72 -29.37 -6.16
C ALA A 425 12.29 -29.53 -5.61
N VAL A 426 12.17 -29.77 -4.31
CA VAL A 426 10.89 -29.77 -3.60
C VAL A 426 10.40 -28.33 -3.55
N VAL A 427 9.54 -27.98 -4.49
CA VAL A 427 8.81 -26.71 -4.44
C VAL A 427 7.79 -26.83 -3.31
N GLN A 428 8.04 -26.13 -2.20
CA GLN A 428 7.07 -26.02 -1.12
C GLN A 428 5.85 -25.26 -1.66
N THR A 429 4.79 -25.99 -1.97
CA THR A 429 3.50 -25.40 -2.35
C THR A 429 2.92 -24.70 -1.13
N GLY A 430 2.73 -23.39 -1.20
CA GLY A 430 2.16 -22.61 -0.10
C GLY A 430 0.71 -22.95 0.23
N ILE A 431 0.17 -22.30 1.25
CA ILE A 431 -1.26 -22.38 1.56
C ILE A 431 -2.08 -21.68 0.47
N GLY A 432 -3.29 -22.20 0.21
CA GLY A 432 -4.21 -21.58 -0.73
C GLY A 432 -4.58 -20.17 -0.29
N LYS A 433 -4.19 -19.15 -1.08
CA LYS A 433 -4.53 -17.75 -0.81
C LYS A 433 -6.02 -17.54 -1.02
N PRO A 434 -6.80 -17.14 0.00
CA PRO A 434 -8.22 -16.87 -0.18
C PRO A 434 -8.42 -15.69 -1.13
N THR A 435 -9.37 -15.80 -2.04
CA THR A 435 -9.70 -14.73 -3.02
C THR A 435 -11.01 -14.03 -2.72
N TRP A 436 -11.72 -14.45 -1.67
CA TRP A 436 -12.97 -13.85 -1.28
C TRP A 436 -12.77 -12.47 -0.64
N SER A 437 -13.76 -11.60 -0.77
CA SER A 437 -13.77 -10.29 -0.13
C SER A 437 -15.20 -9.91 0.28
N TRP A 438 -15.43 -9.68 1.57
CA TRP A 438 -16.67 -9.07 2.09
C TRP A 438 -16.34 -7.72 2.73
N ASN A 439 -16.13 -7.69 4.04
CA ASN A 439 -15.79 -6.47 4.77
C ASN A 439 -14.28 -6.39 4.90
N SER A 440 -13.70 -5.33 4.34
CA SER A 440 -12.25 -5.12 4.37
C SER A 440 -11.93 -3.85 5.16
N HIS A 441 -10.93 -3.95 6.03
CA HIS A 441 -10.46 -2.88 6.89
C HIS A 441 -8.96 -2.68 6.70
N GLN A 442 -8.53 -1.43 6.54
CA GLN A 442 -7.12 -1.10 6.32
C GLN A 442 -6.50 -0.49 7.57
N PHE A 443 -5.27 -0.90 7.86
CA PHE A 443 -4.45 -0.43 8.97
C PHE A 443 -3.05 -0.09 8.44
N SER A 444 -2.46 0.97 8.98
CA SER A 444 -1.12 1.41 8.58
C SER A 444 -0.31 1.84 9.79
N TRP A 445 0.97 1.48 9.78
CA TRP A 445 2.00 1.95 10.68
C TRP A 445 3.03 2.74 9.88
N GLN A 446 3.26 3.98 10.28
CA GLN A 446 4.20 4.90 9.62
C GLN A 446 5.54 5.01 10.36
N SER A 447 5.66 4.38 11.54
CA SER A 447 6.89 4.26 12.30
C SER A 447 7.47 2.84 12.28
N ALA A 448 8.70 2.70 12.77
CA ALA A 448 9.38 1.41 12.85
C ALA A 448 8.60 0.40 13.71
N VAL A 449 8.11 -0.68 13.08
CA VAL A 449 7.33 -1.76 13.70
C VAL A 449 8.26 -2.91 14.06
N GLY A 450 8.25 -3.32 15.33
CA GLY A 450 9.02 -4.46 15.84
C GLY A 450 8.32 -5.81 15.64
N SER A 451 8.96 -6.88 16.10
CA SER A 451 8.41 -8.24 16.11
C SER A 451 7.29 -8.43 17.14
N ASP A 452 7.35 -7.71 18.26
CA ASP A 452 6.39 -7.82 19.38
C ASP A 452 5.12 -6.98 19.23
N GLU A 453 5.05 -6.13 18.21
CA GLU A 453 3.95 -5.19 18.04
C GLU A 453 2.69 -5.88 17.51
N ARG A 454 1.54 -5.56 18.13
CA ARG A 454 0.27 -6.25 17.88
C ARG A 454 -0.80 -5.27 17.43
N LEU A 455 -1.70 -5.77 16.59
CA LEU A 455 -2.94 -5.10 16.22
C LEU A 455 -4.04 -5.65 17.13
N GLU A 456 -4.63 -4.81 17.97
CA GLU A 456 -5.75 -5.21 18.81
C GLU A 456 -7.06 -5.02 18.06
N LEU A 457 -7.86 -6.07 17.96
CA LEU A 457 -9.10 -6.14 17.22
C LEU A 457 -10.25 -6.56 18.15
N TRP A 458 -11.27 -5.72 18.24
CA TRP A 458 -12.51 -6.08 18.93
C TRP A 458 -13.50 -6.54 17.88
N LEU A 459 -13.66 -7.86 17.77
CA LEU A 459 -14.48 -8.50 16.75
C LEU A 459 -15.85 -8.85 17.32
N ILE A 460 -16.89 -8.64 16.51
CA ILE A 460 -18.24 -9.15 16.74
C ILE A 460 -18.36 -10.45 15.98
N SER A 461 -18.52 -11.54 16.72
CA SER A 461 -18.67 -12.89 16.16
C SER A 461 -20.01 -13.07 15.44
N PRO A 462 -20.17 -14.10 14.58
CA PRO A 462 -21.40 -14.35 13.85
C PRO A 462 -22.63 -14.50 14.75
N ALA A 463 -22.49 -15.11 15.93
CA ALA A 463 -23.57 -15.27 16.90
C ALA A 463 -24.00 -13.92 17.49
N LEU A 464 -23.03 -13.08 17.87
CA LEU A 464 -23.31 -11.75 18.41
C LEU A 464 -23.90 -10.83 17.34
N SER A 465 -23.42 -10.91 16.10
CA SER A 465 -24.00 -10.21 14.95
C SER A 465 -25.47 -10.57 14.75
N LYS A 466 -25.85 -11.85 14.87
CA LYS A 466 -27.27 -12.26 14.79
C LYS A 466 -28.12 -11.63 15.90
N ILE A 467 -27.61 -11.62 17.13
CA ILE A 467 -28.30 -10.97 18.27
C ILE A 467 -28.47 -9.47 18.01
N LEU A 468 -27.43 -8.80 17.53
CA LEU A 468 -27.47 -7.37 17.18
C LEU A 468 -28.50 -7.08 16.09
N LYS A 469 -28.58 -7.89 15.03
CA LYS A 469 -29.61 -7.72 13.99
C LYS A 469 -31.03 -7.88 14.52
N VAL A 470 -31.26 -8.85 15.42
CA VAL A 470 -32.56 -8.97 16.11
C VAL A 470 -32.85 -7.72 16.95
N LEU A 471 -31.84 -7.20 17.66
CA LEU A 471 -31.96 -6.00 18.46
C LEU A 471 -32.22 -4.75 17.59
N HIS A 472 -31.62 -4.66 16.40
CA HIS A 472 -31.88 -3.61 15.42
C HIS A 472 -33.32 -3.62 14.94
N ILE A 473 -33.86 -4.81 14.61
CA ILE A 473 -35.27 -4.96 14.21
C ILE A 473 -36.19 -4.53 15.36
N ILE A 474 -35.93 -5.02 16.58
CA ILE A 474 -36.73 -4.66 17.77
C ILE A 474 -36.67 -3.15 18.00
N GLY A 475 -35.49 -2.55 17.94
CA GLY A 475 -35.29 -1.11 18.12
C GLY A 475 -36.02 -0.28 17.07
N MET A 476 -35.93 -0.68 15.80
CA MET A 476 -36.59 0.01 14.70
C MET A 476 -38.13 -0.09 14.83
N LEU A 477 -38.65 -1.27 15.17
CA LEU A 477 -40.08 -1.46 15.41
C LEU A 477 -40.55 -0.71 16.66
N PHE A 478 -39.73 -0.62 17.70
CA PHE A 478 -40.00 0.17 18.90
C PHE A 478 -40.14 1.66 18.57
N LEU A 479 -39.19 2.22 17.82
CA LEU A 479 -39.25 3.61 17.36
C LEU A 479 -40.52 3.83 16.50
N LEU A 480 -40.77 2.95 15.53
CA LEU A 480 -41.97 3.02 14.69
C LEU A 480 -43.27 2.98 15.50
N TYR A 481 -43.37 2.07 16.47
CA TYR A 481 -44.53 1.96 17.35
C TYR A 481 -44.74 3.22 18.19
N MET A 482 -43.66 3.75 18.78
CA MET A 482 -43.70 4.98 19.58
C MET A 482 -44.29 6.15 18.77
N PHE A 483 -43.86 6.33 17.53
CA PHE A 483 -44.35 7.40 16.66
C PHE A 483 -45.77 7.14 16.12
N LEU A 484 -46.07 5.90 15.69
CA LEU A 484 -47.40 5.53 15.18
C LEU A 484 -48.49 5.73 16.23
N ARG A 485 -48.21 5.43 17.51
CA ARG A 485 -49.18 5.60 18.61
C ARG A 485 -49.68 7.04 18.69
N GLU A 486 -48.81 8.02 18.54
CA GLU A 486 -49.16 9.44 18.60
C GLU A 486 -49.92 9.88 17.33
N PHE A 487 -49.49 9.40 16.17
CA PHE A 487 -50.16 9.66 14.90
C PHE A 487 -51.60 9.14 14.88
N VAL A 488 -51.82 7.90 15.33
CA VAL A 488 -53.14 7.27 15.38
C VAL A 488 -54.10 8.05 16.30
N LYS A 489 -53.62 8.53 17.44
CA LYS A 489 -54.43 9.35 18.36
C LYS A 489 -54.81 10.72 17.79
N THR A 490 -53.94 11.33 16.99
CA THR A 490 -54.04 12.76 16.64
C THR A 490 -54.63 13.01 15.24
N THR A 491 -54.51 12.04 14.34
CA THR A 491 -54.67 12.27 12.90
C THR A 491 -55.65 11.32 12.20
N VAL A 492 -55.97 10.15 12.77
CA VAL A 492 -56.81 9.16 12.09
C VAL A 492 -58.30 9.37 12.43
N PRO A 493 -59.12 10.00 11.56
CA PRO A 493 -60.58 9.86 11.65
C PRO A 493 -60.96 8.41 11.34
N LYS A 494 -62.07 7.89 11.94
CA LYS A 494 -62.58 6.53 11.70
C LYS A 494 -62.49 6.17 10.21
N LEU A 495 -61.56 5.27 9.87
CA LEU A 495 -61.21 4.95 8.50
C LEU A 495 -62.37 4.20 7.83
N ASN A 496 -63.05 4.85 6.87
CA ASN A 496 -64.06 4.20 6.05
C ASN A 496 -63.39 3.22 5.06
N ARG A 497 -64.08 2.11 4.73
CA ARG A 497 -63.59 0.93 3.98
C ARG A 497 -62.93 1.24 2.62
N ASN A 498 -63.16 2.44 2.09
CA ASN A 498 -62.62 2.91 0.82
C ASN A 498 -61.21 3.52 0.94
N GLY A 499 -60.84 4.11 2.08
CA GLY A 499 -59.50 4.65 2.32
C GLY A 499 -58.43 3.56 2.41
N ALA A 500 -58.81 2.38 2.92
CA ALA A 500 -57.94 1.21 2.99
C ALA A 500 -57.51 0.69 1.60
N LYS A 501 -58.38 0.82 0.58
CA LYS A 501 -58.08 0.35 -0.79
C LYS A 501 -57.02 1.21 -1.49
N VAL A 502 -57.08 2.53 -1.29
CA VAL A 502 -56.10 3.46 -1.89
C VAL A 502 -54.73 3.29 -1.22
N LEU A 503 -54.71 3.10 0.11
CA LEU A 503 -53.47 2.83 0.84
C LEU A 503 -52.83 1.50 0.42
N SER A 504 -53.64 0.44 0.20
CA SER A 504 -53.12 -0.85 -0.28
C SER A 504 -52.55 -0.76 -1.69
N ILE A 505 -53.15 0.02 -2.58
CA ILE A 505 -52.67 0.20 -3.96
C ILE A 505 -51.35 0.98 -3.97
N LEU A 506 -51.23 2.03 -3.16
CA LEU A 506 -49.98 2.79 -3.04
C LEU A 506 -48.86 1.95 -2.41
N LEU A 507 -49.18 1.12 -1.41
CA LEU A 507 -48.24 0.15 -0.83
C LEU A 507 -47.76 -0.84 -1.90
N LEU A 508 -48.68 -1.43 -2.66
CA LEU A 508 -48.39 -2.36 -3.76
C LEU A 508 -47.54 -1.75 -4.88
N LEU A 509 -47.67 -0.45 -5.16
CA LEU A 509 -46.86 0.25 -6.17
C LEU A 509 -45.43 0.57 -5.69
N THR A 510 -45.23 0.72 -4.38
CA THR A 510 -43.89 0.97 -3.79
C THR A 510 -43.10 -0.31 -3.50
N LEU A 511 -43.78 -1.46 -3.39
CA LEU A 511 -43.15 -2.77 -3.46
C LEU A 511 -42.89 -3.14 -4.93
N SER A 512 -42.01 -2.38 -5.60
CA SER A 512 -41.36 -2.93 -6.79
C SER A 512 -40.51 -4.10 -6.31
N PRO A 513 -40.76 -5.35 -6.77
CA PRO A 513 -39.89 -6.45 -6.42
C PRO A 513 -38.56 -6.17 -7.10
N ASN A 514 -37.55 -5.77 -6.34
CA ASN A 514 -36.20 -6.09 -6.75
C ASN A 514 -36.21 -7.60 -6.93
N THR A 515 -35.93 -8.06 -8.15
CA THR A 515 -35.82 -9.47 -8.50
C THR A 515 -34.65 -10.06 -7.72
N LEU A 516 -34.87 -10.36 -6.45
CA LEU A 516 -33.94 -11.01 -5.55
C LEU A 516 -34.04 -12.50 -5.83
N ARG A 517 -33.22 -12.96 -6.79
CA ARG A 517 -33.03 -14.39 -7.04
C ARG A 517 -32.20 -14.98 -5.91
N ALA A 518 -32.87 -15.59 -4.95
CA ALA A 518 -32.27 -16.57 -4.06
C ALA A 518 -32.79 -17.95 -4.47
N ASP A 519 -32.35 -18.44 -5.63
CA ASP A 519 -32.53 -19.85 -5.97
C ASP A 519 -31.58 -20.65 -5.07
N ILE A 520 -32.13 -21.27 -4.03
CA ILE A 520 -31.41 -22.24 -3.21
C ILE A 520 -31.32 -23.51 -4.05
N PRO A 521 -30.12 -24.01 -4.39
CA PRO A 521 -30.00 -25.28 -5.10
C PRO A 521 -30.61 -26.38 -4.22
N SER A 522 -31.62 -27.07 -4.74
CA SER A 522 -32.26 -28.19 -4.05
C SER A 522 -31.24 -29.26 -3.63
N ASP A 523 -31.54 -30.03 -2.58
CA ASP A 523 -30.67 -31.13 -2.09
C ASP A 523 -30.24 -32.08 -3.22
N LYS A 524 -31.08 -32.23 -4.24
CA LYS A 524 -30.79 -33.01 -5.45
C LYS A 524 -29.61 -32.46 -6.27
N ILE A 525 -29.50 -31.13 -6.38
CA ILE A 525 -28.40 -30.45 -7.07
C ILE A 525 -27.11 -30.56 -6.24
N LEU A 526 -27.22 -30.48 -4.91
CA LEU A 526 -26.06 -30.66 -4.02
C LEU A 526 -25.51 -32.10 -4.08
N GLU A 527 -26.38 -33.10 -4.06
CA GLU A 527 -26.03 -34.50 -4.28
C GLU A 527 -25.40 -34.71 -5.67
N GLU A 528 -25.97 -34.11 -6.72
CA GLU A 528 -25.43 -34.21 -8.09
C GLU A 528 -24.04 -33.56 -8.21
N LEU A 529 -23.83 -32.38 -7.60
CA LEU A 529 -22.53 -31.71 -7.57
C LEU A 529 -21.50 -32.50 -6.77
N LYS A 530 -21.88 -33.00 -5.58
CA LYS A 530 -21.01 -33.86 -4.77
C LYS A 530 -20.59 -35.09 -5.57
N THR A 531 -21.55 -35.77 -6.19
CA THR A 531 -21.27 -36.97 -6.99
C THR A 531 -20.32 -36.63 -8.14
N LYS A 532 -20.56 -35.54 -8.89
CA LYS A 532 -19.67 -35.11 -9.97
C LYS A 532 -18.27 -34.71 -9.51
N LEU A 533 -18.14 -34.08 -8.34
CA LEU A 533 -16.85 -33.61 -7.80
C LEU A 533 -16.06 -34.72 -7.09
N THR A 534 -16.73 -35.79 -6.64
CA THR A 534 -16.09 -36.95 -6.00
C THR A 534 -15.74 -38.09 -6.97
N VAL A 535 -16.19 -38.00 -8.23
CA VAL A 535 -15.79 -38.97 -9.26
C VAL A 535 -14.31 -38.78 -9.55
N ALA A 536 -13.54 -39.84 -9.31
CA ALA A 536 -12.12 -39.87 -9.64
C ALA A 536 -11.93 -39.57 -11.14
N PRO A 537 -10.98 -38.70 -11.51
CA PRO A 537 -10.73 -38.38 -12.91
C PRO A 537 -10.37 -39.63 -13.70
N SER A 538 -10.92 -39.73 -14.90
CA SER A 538 -10.78 -40.90 -15.79
C SER A 538 -9.34 -41.18 -16.22
N CYS A 539 -8.44 -40.22 -16.05
CA CYS A 539 -7.03 -40.37 -16.40
C CYS A 539 -6.21 -41.08 -15.31
N LEU A 540 -6.74 -41.35 -14.11
CA LEU A 540 -6.00 -42.08 -13.08
C LEU A 540 -5.68 -43.51 -13.56
N PRO A 541 -4.45 -44.01 -13.36
CA PRO A 541 -3.34 -43.43 -12.59
C PRO A 541 -2.33 -42.58 -13.40
N HIS A 542 -2.63 -42.22 -14.65
CA HIS A 542 -1.72 -41.57 -15.60
C HIS A 542 -2.19 -40.17 -16.04
N CYS A 543 -2.69 -39.36 -15.10
CA CYS A 543 -3.03 -37.96 -15.36
C CYS A 543 -1.76 -37.12 -15.51
N ALA A 544 -1.66 -36.34 -16.60
CA ALA A 544 -0.60 -35.36 -16.79
C ALA A 544 -1.10 -33.97 -16.38
N THR A 545 -0.36 -33.29 -15.51
CA THR A 545 -0.61 -31.89 -15.12
C THR A 545 0.12 -30.96 -16.08
N ILE A 546 -0.60 -30.09 -16.79
CA ILE A 546 -0.03 -29.08 -17.69
C ILE A 546 -0.40 -27.71 -17.15
N GLU A 547 0.58 -26.95 -16.66
CA GLU A 547 0.35 -25.64 -16.03
C GLU A 547 0.19 -24.50 -17.04
N SER A 548 0.71 -24.63 -18.26
CA SER A 548 0.48 -23.66 -19.34
C SER A 548 0.68 -24.28 -20.73
N VAL A 549 -0.07 -23.76 -21.71
CA VAL A 549 0.09 -24.09 -23.13
C VAL A 549 0.16 -22.77 -23.90
N GLU A 550 1.28 -22.53 -24.56
CA GLU A 550 1.46 -21.42 -25.50
C GLU A 550 1.34 -21.97 -26.92
N VAL A 551 0.42 -21.41 -27.72
CA VAL A 551 0.17 -21.85 -29.09
C VAL A 551 0.55 -20.71 -30.03
N ASP A 552 1.68 -20.87 -30.71
CA ASP A 552 2.07 -19.99 -31.81
C ASP A 552 1.41 -20.44 -33.11
N ILE A 553 0.51 -19.60 -33.62
CA ILE A 553 -0.10 -19.81 -34.94
C ILE A 553 0.80 -19.14 -35.98
N VAL A 554 1.57 -19.94 -36.71
CA VAL A 554 2.35 -19.46 -37.85
C VAL A 554 1.43 -19.34 -39.06
N ASP A 555 1.06 -18.11 -39.41
CA ASP A 555 0.20 -17.82 -40.55
C ASP A 555 1.00 -17.94 -41.86
N ASN A 556 0.88 -19.10 -42.51
CA ASN A 556 1.63 -19.42 -43.72
C ASN A 556 1.00 -18.73 -44.95
N THR A 557 1.28 -17.43 -45.12
CA THR A 557 0.84 -16.67 -46.30
C THR A 557 1.79 -16.91 -47.47
N GLU A 558 1.65 -18.06 -48.14
CA GLU A 558 2.25 -18.25 -49.46
C GLU A 558 1.51 -17.42 -50.52
N ASN A 559 2.28 -16.52 -51.15
CA ASN A 559 1.89 -15.70 -52.29
C ASN A 559 1.33 -16.54 -53.46
N TYR A 560 0.02 -16.49 -53.69
CA TYR A 560 -0.58 -17.01 -54.92
C TYR A 560 -0.29 -16.09 -56.11
N GLY A 561 0.71 -16.49 -56.90
CA GLY A 561 0.86 -16.08 -58.30
C GLY A 561 -0.27 -16.64 -59.16
N LYS A 562 -0.76 -15.81 -60.09
CA LYS A 562 -1.89 -16.05 -60.99
C LYS A 562 -1.71 -17.31 -61.89
N THR A 563 -2.70 -18.21 -61.88
CA THR A 563 -3.22 -18.93 -63.07
C THR A 563 -4.66 -19.42 -62.80
N PRO A 564 -5.55 -19.49 -63.81
CA PRO A 564 -6.98 -19.78 -63.61
C PRO A 564 -7.30 -21.28 -63.71
N ASN A 565 -8.44 -21.66 -63.12
CA ASN A 565 -9.15 -22.96 -63.13
C ASN A 565 -8.79 -23.94 -62.00
N TYR A 566 -9.51 -23.84 -60.87
CA TYR A 566 -10.26 -24.95 -60.26
C TYR A 566 -11.15 -24.41 -59.12
N SER A 567 -12.36 -24.96 -58.99
CA SER A 567 -13.40 -24.54 -58.02
C SER A 567 -12.99 -24.82 -56.56
N PRO A 568 -13.43 -23.99 -55.57
CA PRO A 568 -13.01 -24.15 -54.18
C PRO A 568 -13.85 -25.18 -53.43
N THR A 569 -13.19 -26.19 -52.85
CA THR A 569 -13.71 -26.95 -51.70
C THR A 569 -13.22 -26.28 -50.42
N PRO A 570 -14.09 -25.91 -49.46
CA PRO A 570 -13.65 -25.34 -48.20
C PRO A 570 -13.01 -26.42 -47.33
N ALA A 571 -11.73 -26.26 -47.00
CA ALA A 571 -11.07 -27.00 -45.95
C ALA A 571 -11.74 -26.67 -44.61
N LYS A 572 -12.37 -27.66 -43.98
CA LYS A 572 -12.86 -27.55 -42.61
C LYS A 572 -11.66 -27.49 -41.66
N SER A 573 -11.33 -26.31 -41.17
CA SER A 573 -10.58 -26.18 -39.92
C SER A 573 -11.53 -26.52 -38.76
N VAL A 574 -11.42 -27.73 -38.23
CA VAL A 574 -12.11 -28.11 -36.98
C VAL A 574 -11.32 -27.47 -35.84
N ILE A 575 -11.82 -26.34 -35.35
CA ILE A 575 -11.37 -25.75 -34.09
C ILE A 575 -12.12 -26.49 -32.98
N SER A 576 -11.44 -27.43 -32.34
CA SER A 576 -11.92 -28.08 -31.13
C SER A 576 -11.49 -27.23 -29.94
N LEU A 577 -12.39 -26.38 -29.44
CA LEU A 577 -12.23 -25.73 -28.14
C LEU A 577 -12.64 -26.76 -27.07
N HIS A 578 -11.66 -27.34 -26.36
CA HIS A 578 -11.92 -28.12 -25.15
C HIS A 578 -11.47 -27.30 -23.95
N SER A 579 -12.43 -26.87 -23.12
CA SER A 579 -12.16 -26.40 -21.77
C SER A 579 -11.83 -27.60 -20.89
N SER A 580 -10.71 -27.54 -20.17
CA SER A 580 -10.34 -28.42 -19.05
C SER A 580 -10.81 -29.87 -19.18
N SER A 581 -10.30 -30.59 -20.19
CA SER A 581 -10.45 -32.05 -20.27
C SER A 581 -9.07 -32.69 -20.25
N GLU A 582 -8.79 -33.43 -19.18
CA GLU A 582 -7.60 -34.26 -19.01
C GLU A 582 -7.62 -35.41 -20.03
N ILE A 583 -6.56 -35.50 -20.84
CA ILE A 583 -6.48 -36.42 -21.98
C ILE A 583 -5.91 -37.77 -21.53
N PRO A 584 -6.51 -38.92 -21.88
CA PRO A 584 -5.92 -40.22 -21.64
C PRO A 584 -4.73 -40.46 -22.59
N LEU A 585 -3.60 -40.92 -22.03
CA LEU A 585 -2.45 -41.40 -22.81
C LEU A 585 -2.83 -42.73 -23.49
N SER A 586 -2.94 -42.75 -24.81
CA SER A 586 -2.96 -43.99 -25.58
C SER A 586 -1.54 -44.56 -25.65
N SER A 587 -1.41 -45.84 -25.28
CA SER A 587 -0.17 -46.65 -25.25
C SER A 587 0.70 -46.54 -26.49
#